data_AF-A0A845LJZ0-F1
#
_entry.id   AF-A0A845LJZ0-F1
#
_cell.length_a   1.000
_cell.length_b   1.000
_cell.length_c   1.000
_cell.angle_alpha   90.00
_cell.angle_beta   90.00
_cell.angle_gamma   90.00
#
_symmetry.space_group_name_H-M   'P 1'
#
loop_
_entity.id
_entity.type
_entity.pdbx_description
1 polymer ?
#
loop_
_entity_poly.entity_id
_entity_poly.type
_entity_poly.pdbx_seq_one_letter_code
_entity_poly.pdbx_strand_id
1 'polypeptide(L)'
;MDYHESLDVLDEKTMNISRAINSLKEELEAVNWYNQRVAATNDETLKAILAHNRDEEIEHACMALEWLRRNMPKWDEELRTYLFTTEDVTSVEGNASASGDSSLKIGSLK
;
A
#
# COMPACT_ATOMS: atom_id res chain seq x y z
N MET A 1 -3.54 -19.41 11.49
CA MET A 1 -3.57 -20.33 10.33
C MET A 1 -3.93 -19.46 9.15
N ASP A 2 -2.92 -18.97 8.44
CA ASP A 2 -3.03 -17.78 7.57
C ASP A 2 -3.02 -18.08 6.07
N TYR A 3 -2.97 -19.38 5.71
CA TYR A 3 -3.09 -19.84 4.34
C TYR A 3 -4.44 -20.54 4.18
N HIS A 4 -5.19 -20.14 3.15
CA HIS A 4 -6.48 -20.75 2.81
C HIS A 4 -6.33 -21.99 1.92
N GLU A 5 -5.16 -22.20 1.35
CA GLU A 5 -4.81 -23.35 0.52
C GLU A 5 -3.65 -24.13 1.17
N SER A 6 -3.50 -25.39 0.77
CA SER A 6 -2.43 -26.24 1.29
C SER A 6 -1.05 -25.74 0.85
N LEU A 7 -0.07 -25.78 1.76
CA LEU A 7 1.27 -25.23 1.50
C LEU A 7 2.03 -25.97 0.38
N ASP A 8 1.71 -27.24 0.13
CA ASP A 8 2.34 -28.05 -0.92
C ASP A 8 1.94 -27.61 -2.34
N VAL A 9 0.85 -26.85 -2.49
CA VAL A 9 0.42 -26.29 -3.78
C VAL A 9 0.81 -24.83 -3.98
N LEU A 10 1.40 -24.18 -2.98
CA LEU A 10 1.81 -22.78 -3.05
C LEU A 10 3.29 -22.65 -3.43
N ASP A 11 3.58 -21.85 -4.44
CA ASP A 11 4.95 -21.49 -4.76
C ASP A 11 5.53 -20.48 -3.73
N GLU A 12 6.86 -20.37 -3.74
CA GLU A 12 7.57 -19.49 -2.80
C GLU A 12 7.16 -18.02 -2.95
N LYS A 13 6.90 -17.57 -4.19
CA LYS A 13 6.47 -16.20 -4.47
C LYS A 13 5.12 -15.92 -3.81
N THR A 14 4.15 -16.83 -3.92
CA THR A 14 2.82 -16.73 -3.33
C THR A 14 2.90 -16.72 -1.81
N MET A 15 3.74 -17.57 -1.22
CA MET A 15 3.98 -17.55 0.22
C MET A 15 4.61 -16.23 0.68
N ASN A 16 5.57 -15.67 -0.06
CA ASN A 16 6.16 -14.36 0.26
C ASN A 16 5.17 -13.21 0.12
N ILE A 17 4.29 -13.24 -0.88
CA ILE A 17 3.20 -12.29 -1.02
C ILE A 17 2.24 -12.37 0.17
N SER A 18 1.86 -13.59 0.59
CA SER A 18 0.99 -13.78 1.76
C SER A 18 1.62 -13.21 3.03
N ARG A 19 2.93 -13.43 3.25
CA ARG A 19 3.68 -12.82 4.36
C ARG A 19 3.58 -11.29 4.32
N ALA A 20 3.89 -10.68 3.19
CA ALA A 20 3.86 -9.22 3.04
C ALA A 20 2.45 -8.63 3.22
N ILE A 21 1.41 -9.30 2.70
CA ILE A 21 0.01 -8.87 2.88
C ILE A 21 -0.41 -8.97 4.34
N ASN A 22 -0.06 -10.05 5.05
CA ASN A 22 -0.42 -10.19 6.45
C ASN A 22 0.32 -9.18 7.33
N SER A 23 1.61 -8.94 7.09
CA SER A 23 2.33 -7.86 7.77
C SER A 23 1.66 -6.50 7.52
N LEU A 24 1.34 -6.16 6.26
CA LEU A 24 0.62 -4.91 5.96
C LEU A 24 -0.72 -4.81 6.70
N LYS A 25 -1.50 -5.91 6.78
CA LYS A 25 -2.76 -5.94 7.53
C LYS A 25 -2.55 -5.68 9.01
N GLU A 26 -1.56 -6.33 9.63
CA GLU A 26 -1.22 -6.17 11.04
C GLU A 26 -0.83 -4.72 11.35
N GLU A 27 -0.02 -4.07 10.50
CA GLU A 27 0.35 -2.66 10.68
C GLU A 27 -0.88 -1.74 10.59
N LEU A 28 -1.77 -1.97 9.62
CA LEU A 28 -3.01 -1.19 9.49
C LEU A 28 -3.95 -1.37 10.69
N GLU A 29 -4.03 -2.58 11.26
CA GLU A 29 -4.76 -2.85 12.49
C GLU A 29 -4.15 -2.11 13.69
N ALA A 30 -2.81 -2.14 13.82
CA ALA A 30 -2.09 -1.42 14.86
C ALA A 30 -2.32 0.09 14.77
N VAL A 31 -2.22 0.69 13.57
CA VAL A 31 -2.54 2.11 13.32
C VAL A 31 -3.95 2.44 13.80
N ASN A 32 -4.95 1.64 13.38
CA ASN A 32 -6.34 1.85 13.78
C ASN A 32 -6.52 1.78 15.31
N TRP A 33 -5.97 0.76 15.95
CA TRP A 33 -6.09 0.57 17.39
C TRP A 33 -5.39 1.68 18.18
N TYR A 34 -4.17 2.06 17.80
CA TYR A 34 -3.47 3.15 18.45
C TYR A 34 -4.21 4.47 18.25
N ASN A 35 -4.75 4.75 17.06
CA ASN A 35 -5.50 5.97 16.81
C ASN A 35 -6.73 6.09 17.72
N GLN A 36 -7.48 4.99 17.92
CA GLN A 36 -8.60 4.96 18.87
C GLN A 36 -8.14 5.18 20.31
N ARG A 37 -7.05 4.53 20.73
CA ARG A 37 -6.53 4.65 22.11
C ARG A 37 -5.98 6.05 22.40
N VAL A 38 -5.31 6.69 21.44
CA VAL A 38 -4.86 8.08 21.52
C VAL A 38 -6.05 9.02 21.74
N ALA A 39 -7.17 8.79 21.06
CA ALA A 39 -8.38 9.60 21.23
C ALA A 39 -9.08 9.36 22.58
N ALA A 40 -8.99 8.14 23.14
CA ALA A 40 -9.74 7.76 24.34
C ALA A 40 -8.97 7.95 25.66
N THR A 41 -7.64 7.96 25.64
CA THR A 41 -6.83 8.05 26.86
C THR A 41 -6.79 9.47 27.44
N ASN A 42 -6.81 9.57 28.77
CA ASN A 42 -6.62 10.83 29.52
C ASN A 42 -5.20 10.94 30.14
N ASP A 43 -4.35 9.93 29.96
CA ASP A 43 -2.94 9.98 30.40
C ASP A 43 -2.07 10.52 29.25
N GLU A 44 -1.51 11.71 29.44
CA GLU A 44 -0.72 12.40 28.40
C GLU A 44 0.61 11.70 28.08
N THR A 45 1.22 11.01 29.03
CA THR A 45 2.46 10.25 28.78
C THR A 45 2.15 9.04 27.91
N LEU A 46 1.11 8.29 28.26
CA LEU A 46 0.66 7.17 27.45
C LEU A 46 0.19 7.63 26.06
N LYS A 47 -0.51 8.76 25.97
CA LYS A 47 -0.96 9.34 24.69
C LYS A 47 0.21 9.60 23.75
N ALA A 48 1.30 10.17 24.25
CA ALA A 48 2.51 10.44 23.47
C ALA A 48 3.15 9.14 22.96
N ILE A 49 3.26 8.11 23.81
CA ILE A 49 3.80 6.79 23.41
C ILE A 49 2.94 6.16 22.31
N LEU A 50 1.62 6.14 22.49
CA LEU A 50 0.71 5.51 21.53
C LEU A 50 0.69 6.27 20.20
N ALA A 51 0.80 7.60 20.22
CA ALA A 51 0.89 8.41 19.00
C ALA A 51 2.21 8.18 18.25
N HIS A 52 3.32 8.09 18.97
CA HIS A 52 4.62 7.73 18.40
C HIS A 52 4.55 6.37 17.70
N ASN A 53 4.11 5.34 18.42
CA ASN A 53 4.00 3.99 17.87
C ASN A 53 3.08 3.96 16.64
N ARG A 54 1.90 4.61 16.71
CA ARG A 54 0.97 4.72 15.57
C ARG A 54 1.67 5.22 14.32
N ASP A 55 2.46 6.28 14.46
CA ASP A 55 3.08 6.94 13.32
C ASP A 55 4.25 6.11 12.77
N GLU A 56 4.97 5.34 13.59
CA GLU A 56 5.95 4.34 13.15
C GLU A 56 5.30 3.17 12.37
N GLU A 57 4.14 2.67 12.81
CA GLU A 57 3.47 1.59 12.07
C GLU A 57 3.02 2.02 10.66
N ILE A 58 2.78 3.32 10.44
CA ILE A 58 2.51 3.86 9.09
C ILE A 58 3.76 3.71 8.21
N GLU A 59 4.96 3.93 8.74
CA GLU A 59 6.22 3.67 8.03
C GLU A 59 6.34 2.19 7.66
N HIS A 60 6.11 1.30 8.62
CA HIS A 60 6.15 -0.16 8.39
C HIS A 60 5.14 -0.59 7.31
N ALA A 61 3.92 -0.07 7.36
CA ALA A 61 2.90 -0.32 6.35
C ALA A 61 3.35 0.15 4.95
N CYS A 62 3.93 1.36 4.85
CA CYS A 62 4.46 1.88 3.58
C CYS A 62 5.61 1.01 3.04
N MET A 63 6.51 0.53 3.90
CA MET A 63 7.61 -0.35 3.50
C MET A 63 7.10 -1.69 2.94
N ALA A 64 6.12 -2.32 3.60
CA ALA A 64 5.49 -3.55 3.13
C ALA A 64 4.72 -3.36 1.81
N LEU A 65 3.96 -2.25 1.71
CA LEU A 65 3.23 -1.88 0.49
C LEU A 65 4.16 -1.65 -0.70
N GLU A 66 5.32 -1.01 -0.49
CA GLU A 66 6.31 -0.81 -1.53
C GLU A 66 6.92 -2.13 -2.02
N TRP A 67 7.15 -3.09 -1.12
CA TRP A 67 7.57 -4.43 -1.53
C TRP A 67 6.49 -5.10 -2.39
N LEU A 68 5.21 -5.01 -2.01
CA LEU A 68 4.10 -5.53 -2.81
C LEU A 68 4.04 -4.87 -4.20
N ARG A 69 4.16 -3.54 -4.27
CA ARG A 69 4.22 -2.79 -5.54
C ARG A 69 5.31 -3.32 -6.47
N ARG A 70 6.50 -3.61 -5.94
CA ARG A 70 7.64 -4.14 -6.74
C ARG A 70 7.46 -5.58 -7.19
N ASN A 71 6.65 -6.38 -6.50
CA ASN A 71 6.59 -7.84 -6.69
C ASN A 71 5.27 -8.33 -7.33
N MET A 72 4.25 -7.47 -7.41
CA MET A 72 2.93 -7.76 -7.97
C MET A 72 2.48 -6.67 -8.94
N PRO A 73 2.53 -6.89 -10.27
CA PRO A 73 2.30 -5.84 -11.28
C PRO A 73 1.00 -5.05 -11.12
N LYS A 74 -0.10 -5.69 -10.71
CA LYS A 74 -1.37 -5.01 -10.51
C LYS A 74 -1.34 -4.00 -9.37
N TRP A 75 -0.56 -4.25 -8.31
CA TRP A 75 -0.34 -3.24 -7.27
C TRP A 75 0.39 -2.01 -7.83
N ASP A 76 1.39 -2.17 -8.70
CA ASP A 76 2.07 -1.04 -9.33
C ASP A 76 1.15 -0.20 -10.21
N GLU A 77 0.33 -0.85 -11.03
CA GLU A 77 -0.67 -0.19 -11.88
C GLU A 77 -1.63 0.66 -11.04
N GLU A 78 -2.30 0.05 -10.06
CA GLU A 78 -3.31 0.75 -9.26
C GLU A 78 -2.70 1.84 -8.38
N LEU A 79 -1.58 1.56 -7.71
CA LEU A 79 -0.94 2.55 -6.85
C LEU A 79 -0.50 3.80 -7.64
N ARG A 80 -0.06 3.64 -8.90
CA ARG A 80 0.29 4.79 -9.77
C ARG A 80 -0.92 5.54 -10.27
N THR A 81 -2.03 4.85 -10.52
CA THR A 81 -3.30 5.49 -10.88
C THR A 81 -3.74 6.40 -9.74
N TYR A 82 -3.79 5.89 -8.52
CA TYR A 82 -4.50 6.56 -7.42
C TYR A 82 -3.65 7.40 -6.47
N LEU A 83 -2.39 7.05 -6.22
CA LEU A 83 -1.59 7.77 -5.23
C LEU A 83 -1.06 9.08 -5.78
N PHE A 84 -0.95 10.07 -4.88
CA PHE A 84 -0.41 11.40 -5.17
C PHE A 84 -1.21 12.21 -6.20
N THR A 85 -2.48 11.86 -6.42
CA THR A 85 -3.43 12.65 -7.21
C THR A 85 -4.18 13.65 -6.32
N THR A 86 -4.69 14.72 -6.93
CA THR A 86 -5.54 15.72 -6.26
C THR A 86 -7.00 15.69 -6.73
N GLU A 87 -7.30 14.90 -7.77
CA GLU A 87 -8.64 14.70 -8.30
C GLU A 87 -9.50 13.89 -7.31
N ASP A 88 -10.82 13.90 -7.50
CA ASP A 88 -11.71 13.00 -6.77
C ASP A 88 -11.27 11.55 -7.03
N VAL A 89 -10.93 10.81 -5.96
CA VAL A 89 -10.41 9.43 -6.05
C VAL A 89 -11.32 8.53 -6.87
N THR A 90 -12.64 8.75 -6.86
CA THR A 90 -13.62 7.97 -7.63
C THR A 90 -13.63 8.30 -9.13
N SER A 91 -12.93 9.35 -9.54
CA SER A 91 -12.87 9.83 -10.93
C SER A 91 -11.50 9.62 -11.60
N VAL A 92 -10.49 9.16 -10.85
CA VAL A 92 -9.09 9.07 -11.32
C VAL A 92 -8.89 8.05 -12.44
N GLU A 93 -9.64 6.93 -12.43
CA GLU A 93 -9.52 5.85 -13.43
C GLU A 93 -9.73 6.35 -14.87
N GLY A 94 -10.57 7.38 -15.07
CA GLY A 94 -10.88 7.94 -16.39
C GLY A 94 -9.74 8.75 -17.02
N ASN A 95 -8.85 9.31 -16.21
CA ASN A 95 -7.77 10.21 -16.66
C ASN A 95 -6.41 9.51 -16.81
N ALA A 96 -6.19 8.38 -16.12
CA ALA A 96 -4.93 7.64 -16.15
C ALA A 96 -4.60 6.99 -17.50
N SER A 97 -5.59 6.82 -18.38
CA SER A 97 -5.42 6.21 -19.71
C SER A 97 -4.76 7.13 -20.75
N ALA A 98 -4.50 8.41 -20.44
CA ALA A 98 -4.06 9.42 -21.42
C ALA A 98 -2.56 9.79 -21.36
N SER A 99 -1.81 9.32 -20.38
CA SER A 99 -0.43 9.77 -20.11
C SER A 99 0.68 8.82 -20.58
N GLY A 100 0.33 7.76 -21.33
CA GLY A 100 1.27 6.71 -21.73
C GLY A 100 1.34 6.42 -23.24
N ASP A 101 1.68 7.40 -24.08
CA ASP A 101 2.53 7.23 -25.29
C ASP A 101 2.69 8.58 -26.02
N SER A 102 3.81 9.25 -25.81
CA SER A 102 4.28 10.31 -26.71
C SER A 102 5.68 9.97 -27.24
N SER A 103 5.84 8.76 -27.78
CA SER A 103 6.97 8.47 -28.64
C SER A 103 6.79 9.22 -29.97
N LEU A 104 7.48 10.36 -30.04
CA LEU A 104 7.60 11.29 -31.16
C LEU A 104 7.79 10.55 -32.50
N LYS A 105 6.84 10.74 -33.43
CA LYS A 105 7.02 10.45 -34.85
C LYS A 105 8.11 11.38 -35.41
N ILE A 106 9.35 10.91 -35.41
CA ILE A 106 10.44 11.54 -36.18
C ILE A 106 10.18 11.29 -37.67
N GLY A 107 10.14 12.40 -38.41
CA GLY A 107 9.59 12.49 -39.75
C GLY A 107 10.34 11.72 -40.85
N SER A 108 9.56 11.22 -41.81
CA SER A 108 10.05 10.98 -43.16
C SER A 108 10.16 12.32 -43.89
N LEU A 109 11.38 12.77 -44.12
CA LEU A 109 11.74 13.79 -45.11
C LEU A 109 12.56 13.12 -46.20
N LYS A 110 11.93 12.89 -47.35
CA LYS A 110 12.54 12.90 -48.69
C LYS A 110 11.48 13.37 -49.69
#